data_AF-A0A6B0T4T9-F1
#
_entry.id   AF-A0A6B0T4T9-F1
#
_cell.length_a   1.000
_cell.length_b   1.000
_cell.length_c   1.000
_cell.angle_alpha   90.00
_cell.angle_beta   90.00
_cell.angle_gamma   90.00
#
_symmetry.space_group_name_H-M   'P 1'
#
loop_
_entity.id
_entity.type
_entity.pdbx_description
1 polymer ?
#
loop_
_entity_poly.entity_id
_entity_poly.type
_entity_poly.pdbx_seq_one_letter_code
_entity_poly.pdbx_strand_id
1 'polypeptide(L)'
;MSAGNRTAVGLGALTGIHWIGICAALVSAGVHLLLGVRMLSSGLGISFVLAGLGFVGAVGLVVVGYRRRAVYAVGVPFVLVQIVLWFALNFLGGPKSFPGDIGTLGAVDKLAQVVLLGVLVVLLRS
;
A
#
# COMPACT_ATOMS: atom_id res chain seq x y z
N MET A 1 29.92 26.94 8.45
CA MET A 1 28.62 26.32 8.17
C MET A 1 28.86 24.88 7.75
N SER A 2 28.72 23.92 8.66
CA SER A 2 28.90 22.49 8.33
C SER A 2 27.59 21.93 7.82
N ALA A 3 27.58 21.41 6.59
CA ALA A 3 26.48 20.66 5.99
C ALA A 3 26.38 19.25 6.60
N GLY A 4 26.32 19.19 7.93
CA GLY A 4 26.18 17.95 8.67
C GLY A 4 24.75 17.42 8.57
N ASN A 5 24.62 16.25 7.93
CA ASN A 5 23.66 15.25 8.33
C ASN A 5 22.16 15.46 7.97
N ARG A 6 21.84 15.78 6.71
CA ARG A 6 20.44 15.69 6.23
C ARG A 6 19.91 14.25 6.11
N THR A 7 20.79 13.25 6.14
CA THR A 7 20.43 11.83 5.98
C THR A 7 19.95 11.16 7.28
N ALA A 8 20.44 11.57 8.45
CA ALA A 8 19.91 11.07 9.73
C ALA A 8 18.52 11.62 10.10
N VAL A 9 18.04 12.66 9.41
CA VAL A 9 16.84 13.43 9.79
C VAL A 9 15.53 12.72 9.41
N GLY A 10 15.54 11.70 8.55
CA GLY A 10 14.32 10.98 8.13
C GLY A 10 13.96 9.77 9.00
N LEU A 11 14.93 8.89 9.26
CA LEU A 11 14.72 7.59 9.92
C LEU A 11 14.54 7.72 11.44
N GLY A 12 15.25 8.65 12.09
CA GLY A 12 15.12 8.88 13.54
C GLY A 12 13.74 9.38 13.98
N ALA A 13 12.93 9.87 13.03
CA ALA A 13 11.56 10.32 13.26
C ALA A 13 10.48 9.24 12.98
N LEU A 14 10.87 8.03 12.57
CA LEU A 14 9.93 6.92 12.33
C LEU A 14 9.68 6.15 13.63
N THR A 15 8.43 6.16 14.07
CA THR A 15 7.98 5.34 15.22
C THR A 15 7.69 3.90 14.81
N GLY A 16 7.48 2.99 15.78
CA GLY A 16 7.08 1.61 15.48
C GLY A 16 5.83 1.50 14.58
N ILE A 17 4.86 2.41 14.74
CA ILE A 17 3.65 2.48 13.90
C ILE A 17 4.00 2.75 12.44
N HIS A 18 5.01 3.60 12.17
CA HIS A 18 5.47 3.85 10.80
C HIS A 18 6.02 2.57 10.17
N TRP A 19 6.82 1.81 10.92
CA TRP A 19 7.39 0.56 10.43
C TRP A 19 6.34 -0.50 10.14
N ILE A 20 5.30 -0.62 10.98
CA ILE A 20 4.15 -1.50 10.70
C ILE A 20 3.48 -1.10 9.38
N GLY A 21 3.23 0.20 9.18
CA GLY A 21 2.66 0.72 7.93
C GLY A 21 3.55 0.47 6.72
N ILE A 22 4.86 0.68 6.85
CA ILE A 22 5.83 0.42 5.77
C ILE A 22 5.83 -1.06 5.40
N CYS A 23 5.90 -1.97 6.37
CA CYS A 23 5.86 -3.41 6.11
C CYS A 23 4.56 -3.83 5.42
N ALA A 24 3.41 -3.34 5.89
CA ALA A 24 2.11 -3.63 5.27
C ALA A 24 2.00 -3.09 3.83
N ALA A 25 2.50 -1.88 3.58
CA ALA A 25 2.57 -1.30 2.25
C ALA A 25 3.49 -2.09 1.31
N LEU A 26 4.64 -2.56 1.80
CA LEU A 26 5.59 -3.37 1.01
C LEU A 26 5.05 -4.76 0.68
N VAL A 27 4.32 -5.40 1.59
CA VAL A 27 3.61 -6.66 1.30
C VAL A 27 2.61 -6.44 0.17
N SER A 28 1.78 -5.39 0.27
CA SER A 28 0.80 -5.05 -0.77
C SER A 28 1.48 -4.73 -2.10
N ALA A 29 2.59 -3.96 -2.07
CA ALA A 29 3.39 -3.65 -3.25
C ALA A 29 3.91 -4.92 -3.93
N GLY A 30 4.46 -5.86 -3.16
CA GLY A 30 4.96 -7.13 -3.69
C GLY A 30 3.88 -7.94 -4.41
N VAL A 31 2.69 -8.05 -3.80
CA VAL A 31 1.56 -8.76 -4.45
C VAL A 31 1.11 -8.04 -5.72
N HIS A 32 0.99 -6.72 -5.70
CA HIS A 32 0.55 -5.94 -6.86
C HIS A 32 1.57 -6.00 -8.01
N LEU A 33 2.86 -5.87 -7.73
CA LEU A 33 3.90 -5.98 -8.74
C LEU A 33 3.97 -7.40 -9.33
N LEU A 34 3.81 -8.44 -8.49
CA LEU A 34 3.74 -9.83 -8.97
C LEU A 34 2.55 -10.04 -9.92
N LEU A 35 1.35 -9.59 -9.54
CA LEU A 35 0.16 -9.68 -10.39
C LEU A 35 0.31 -8.84 -11.66
N GLY A 36 0.90 -7.65 -11.54
CA GLY A 36 1.18 -6.76 -12.66
C GLY A 36 2.10 -7.39 -13.70
N VAL A 37 3.21 -8.00 -13.28
CA VAL A 37 4.13 -8.72 -14.19
C VAL A 37 3.44 -9.92 -14.85
N ARG A 38 2.64 -10.68 -14.09
CA ARG A 38 1.90 -11.84 -14.64
C ARG A 38 0.83 -11.47 -15.67
N MET A 39 0.39 -10.21 -15.69
CA MET A 39 -0.75 -9.75 -16.52
C MET A 39 -0.40 -8.52 -17.38
N LEU A 40 0.90 -8.23 -17.59
CA LEU A 40 1.39 -6.92 -18.03
C LEU A 40 0.82 -6.43 -19.37
N SER A 41 0.44 -7.34 -20.26
CA SER A 41 -0.17 -7.03 -21.57
C SER A 41 -1.63 -6.56 -21.49
N SER A 42 -2.24 -6.58 -20.29
CA SER A 42 -3.62 -6.16 -20.07
C SER A 42 -3.69 -4.83 -19.31
N GLY A 43 -4.78 -4.08 -19.53
CA GLY A 43 -5.05 -2.86 -18.75
C GLY A 43 -5.11 -3.13 -17.24
N LEU A 44 -5.60 -4.31 -16.82
CA LEU A 44 -5.60 -4.73 -15.42
C LEU A 44 -4.18 -4.94 -14.89
N GLY A 45 -3.30 -5.60 -15.66
CA GLY A 45 -1.89 -5.76 -15.27
C GLY A 45 -1.15 -4.43 -15.13
N ILE A 46 -1.36 -3.50 -16.06
CA ILE A 46 -0.82 -2.13 -15.95
C ILE A 46 -1.33 -1.47 -14.66
N SER A 47 -2.62 -1.59 -14.34
CA SER A 47 -3.17 -1.03 -13.10
C SER A 47 -2.53 -1.61 -11.84
N PHE A 48 -2.21 -2.91 -11.83
CA PHE A 48 -1.49 -3.57 -10.74
C PHE A 48 -0.05 -3.06 -10.61
N VAL A 49 0.67 -2.85 -11.72
CA VAL A 49 2.01 -2.24 -11.67
C VAL A 49 1.94 -0.83 -11.09
N LEU A 50 1.02 0.01 -11.58
CA LEU A 50 0.85 1.37 -11.08
C LEU A 50 0.49 1.40 -9.59
N ALA A 51 -0.38 0.49 -9.13
CA ALA A 51 -0.71 0.36 -7.71
C ALA A 51 0.52 -0.05 -6.88
N GLY A 52 1.31 -1.03 -7.35
CA GLY A 52 2.55 -1.44 -6.72
C GLY A 52 3.56 -0.28 -6.59
N LEU A 53 3.74 0.50 -7.67
CA LEU A 53 4.58 1.70 -7.67
C LEU A 53 4.04 2.78 -6.74
N GLY A 54 2.71 2.93 -6.63
CA GLY A 54 2.07 3.84 -5.68
C GLY A 54 2.43 3.51 -4.22
N PHE A 55 2.39 2.24 -3.84
CA PHE A 55 2.83 1.80 -2.51
C PHE A 55 4.32 2.06 -2.25
N VAL A 56 5.19 1.67 -3.21
CA VAL A 56 6.64 1.90 -3.09
C VAL A 56 6.96 3.40 -3.01
N GLY A 57 6.34 4.21 -3.85
CA GLY A 57 6.48 5.66 -3.84
C GLY A 57 6.05 6.27 -2.51
N ALA A 58 4.90 5.86 -1.98
CA ALA A 58 4.42 6.32 -0.68
C ALA A 58 5.39 5.96 0.46
N VAL A 59 5.94 4.75 0.46
CA VAL A 59 6.99 4.34 1.42
C VAL A 59 8.20 5.27 1.30
N GLY A 60 8.69 5.53 0.09
CA GLY A 60 9.79 6.46 -0.15
C GLY A 60 9.53 7.84 0.44
N LEU A 61 8.35 8.42 0.18
CA LEU A 61 7.96 9.73 0.71
C LEU A 61 7.91 9.76 2.24
N VAL A 62 7.38 8.69 2.87
CA VAL A 62 7.32 8.59 4.34
C VAL A 62 8.72 8.52 4.95
N VAL A 63 9.60 7.68 4.37
CA VAL A 63 10.97 7.48 4.85
C VAL A 63 11.78 8.78 4.80
N VAL A 64 11.69 9.54 3.70
CA VAL A 64 12.39 10.83 3.57
C VAL A 64 11.70 11.99 4.30
N GLY A 65 10.56 11.73 4.96
CA GLY A 65 9.83 12.75 5.71
C GLY A 65 9.06 13.76 4.85
N TYR A 66 8.82 13.46 3.58
CA TYR A 66 8.14 14.38 2.67
C TYR A 66 6.62 14.35 2.87
N ARG A 67 6.07 15.45 3.41
CA ARG A 67 4.61 15.68 3.57
C ARG A 67 3.86 14.46 4.12
N ARG A 68 4.42 13.78 5.12
CA ARG A 68 3.90 12.53 5.73
C ARG A 68 2.37 12.54 5.92
N ARG A 69 1.81 13.59 6.52
CA ARG A 69 0.36 13.71 6.75
C ARG A 69 -0.47 13.69 5.46
N ALA A 70 0.01 14.33 4.39
CA ALA A 70 -0.65 14.28 3.09
C ALA A 70 -0.53 12.88 2.45
N VAL A 71 0.63 12.23 2.58
CA VAL A 71 0.82 10.84 2.11
C VAL A 71 -0.15 9.89 2.83
N TYR A 72 -0.36 10.04 4.13
CA TYR A 72 -1.34 9.22 4.86
C TYR A 72 -2.77 9.50 4.41
N ALA A 73 -3.13 10.79 4.26
CA ALA A 73 -4.47 11.21 3.85
C ALA A 73 -4.83 10.69 2.46
N VAL A 74 -3.88 10.67 1.51
CA VAL A 74 -4.06 10.11 0.16
C VAL A 74 -3.99 8.57 0.19
N GLY A 75 -3.17 8.00 1.06
CA GLY A 75 -3.05 6.55 1.21
C GLY A 75 -4.37 5.87 1.60
N VAL A 76 -5.20 6.52 2.44
CA VAL A 76 -6.50 5.97 2.84
C VAL A 76 -7.43 5.71 1.64
N PRO A 77 -7.83 6.70 0.82
CA PRO A 77 -8.66 6.46 -0.34
C PRO A 77 -7.95 5.57 -1.37
N PHE A 78 -6.62 5.68 -1.53
CA PHE A 78 -5.86 4.81 -2.43
C PHE A 78 -6.00 3.31 -2.07
N VAL A 79 -5.89 2.95 -0.79
CA VAL A 79 -6.07 1.56 -0.34
C VAL A 79 -7.52 1.13 -0.42
N LEU A 80 -8.47 2.00 -0.02
CA LEU A 80 -9.90 1.69 -0.10
C LEU A 80 -10.36 1.38 -1.52
N VAL A 81 -9.94 2.19 -2.51
CA VAL A 81 -10.26 1.96 -3.92
C VAL A 81 -9.79 0.58 -4.36
N GLN A 82 -8.60 0.16 -3.96
CA GLN A 82 -8.08 -1.17 -4.32
C GLN A 82 -8.88 -2.31 -3.67
N ILE A 83 -9.26 -2.18 -2.39
CA ILE A 83 -10.12 -3.17 -1.72
C ILE A 83 -11.47 -3.28 -2.43
N VAL A 84 -12.10 -2.13 -2.71
CA VAL A 84 -13.42 -2.08 -3.35
C VAL A 84 -13.36 -2.64 -4.77
N LEU A 85 -12.39 -2.22 -5.59
CA LEU A 85 -12.23 -2.71 -6.95
C LEU A 85 -11.90 -4.21 -6.97
N TRP A 86 -11.04 -4.68 -6.07
CA TRP A 86 -10.77 -6.11 -5.94
C TRP A 86 -12.04 -6.89 -5.62
N PHE A 87 -12.84 -6.42 -4.66
CA PHE A 87 -14.06 -7.12 -4.26
C PHE A 87 -15.09 -7.11 -5.39
N ALA A 88 -15.31 -5.95 -6.02
CA ALA A 88 -16.27 -5.79 -7.10
C ALA A 88 -15.92 -6.65 -8.32
N LEU A 89 -14.66 -6.63 -8.77
CA LEU A 89 -14.22 -7.35 -9.97
C LEU A 89 -14.14 -8.86 -9.77
N ASN A 90 -13.94 -9.35 -8.54
CA ASN A 90 -13.81 -10.78 -8.28
C ASN A 90 -15.14 -11.43 -7.87
N PHE A 91 -15.93 -10.78 -7.01
CA PHE A 91 -17.07 -11.41 -6.33
C PHE A 91 -18.45 -10.82 -6.67
N LEU A 92 -18.53 -9.53 -7.04
CA LEU A 92 -19.82 -8.93 -7.44
C LEU A 92 -20.09 -9.10 -8.94
N GLY A 93 -19.11 -8.77 -9.77
CA GLY A 93 -19.19 -8.93 -11.22
C GLY A 93 -18.28 -10.02 -11.78
N GLY A 94 -17.57 -10.73 -10.90
CA GLY A 94 -16.58 -11.75 -11.27
C GLY A 94 -17.06 -13.18 -11.01
N PRO A 95 -16.25 -14.17 -11.43
CA PRO A 95 -16.63 -15.59 -11.37
C PRO A 95 -16.40 -16.24 -9.99
N LYS A 96 -15.88 -15.51 -8.98
CA LYS A 96 -15.46 -16.09 -7.70
C LYS A 96 -16.57 -16.01 -6.65
N SER A 97 -16.63 -17.01 -5.78
CA SER A 97 -17.52 -17.05 -4.63
C SER A 97 -16.82 -16.53 -3.37
N PHE A 98 -17.44 -15.56 -2.69
CA PHE A 98 -16.93 -15.05 -1.42
C PHE A 98 -17.53 -15.83 -0.23
N PRO A 99 -16.74 -16.17 0.81
CA PRO A 99 -15.28 -15.98 0.95
C PRO A 99 -14.43 -17.15 0.42
N GLY A 100 -15.03 -18.21 -0.12
CA GLY A 100 -14.33 -19.46 -0.45
C GLY A 100 -13.16 -19.32 -1.44
N ASP A 101 -13.26 -18.39 -2.40
CA ASP A 101 -12.32 -18.25 -3.52
C ASP A 101 -11.33 -17.07 -3.37
N ILE A 102 -11.16 -16.53 -2.16
CA ILE A 102 -10.21 -15.42 -1.91
C ILE A 102 -8.77 -15.82 -2.32
N GLY A 103 -8.40 -17.07 -2.04
CA GLY A 103 -7.05 -17.60 -2.27
C GLY A 103 -5.98 -16.95 -1.38
N THR A 104 -4.81 -17.58 -1.29
CA THR A 104 -3.75 -17.16 -0.36
C THR A 104 -3.22 -15.75 -0.67
N LEU A 105 -2.92 -15.45 -1.94
CA LEU A 105 -2.39 -14.13 -2.31
C LEU A 105 -3.41 -13.01 -2.05
N GLY A 106 -4.68 -13.26 -2.34
CA GLY A 106 -5.76 -12.31 -2.06
C GLY A 106 -5.90 -12.06 -0.56
N ALA A 107 -5.86 -13.11 0.25
CA ALA A 107 -5.95 -12.97 1.71
C ALA A 107 -4.77 -12.19 2.30
N VAL A 108 -3.53 -12.50 1.89
CA VAL A 108 -2.31 -11.83 2.38
C VAL A 108 -2.35 -10.34 2.05
N ASP A 109 -2.65 -9.98 0.80
CA ASP A 109 -2.72 -8.59 0.37
C ASP A 109 -3.83 -7.82 1.10
N LYS A 110 -5.02 -8.41 1.26
CA LYS A 110 -6.14 -7.73 1.91
C LYS A 110 -5.92 -7.56 3.40
N LEU A 111 -5.29 -8.52 4.07
CA LEU A 111 -4.88 -8.36 5.47
C LEU A 111 -3.86 -7.23 5.60
N ALA A 112 -2.85 -7.16 4.72
CA ALA A 112 -1.87 -6.08 4.72
C ALA A 112 -2.54 -4.72 4.48
N GLN A 113 -3.48 -4.63 3.55
CA GLN A 113 -4.24 -3.40 3.27
C GLN A 113 -5.11 -2.96 4.46
N VAL A 114 -5.76 -3.88 5.17
CA VAL A 114 -6.55 -3.56 6.38
C VAL A 114 -5.65 -3.06 7.51
N VAL A 115 -4.51 -3.72 7.74
CA VAL A 115 -3.50 -3.26 8.71
C VAL A 115 -3.00 -1.86 8.35
N LEU A 116 -2.67 -1.64 7.07
CA LEU A 116 -2.22 -0.35 6.58
C LEU A 116 -3.28 0.73 6.80
N LEU A 117 -4.56 0.48 6.50
CA LEU A 117 -5.64 1.44 6.78
C LEU A 117 -5.70 1.83 8.25
N GLY A 118 -5.62 0.86 9.16
CA GLY A 118 -5.56 1.12 10.60
C GLY A 118 -4.39 2.04 10.96
N VAL A 119 -3.19 1.72 10.48
CA VAL A 119 -1.99 2.54 10.69
C VAL A 119 -2.14 3.96 10.16
N LEU A 120 -2.64 4.12 8.94
CA LEU A 120 -2.83 5.44 8.33
C LEU A 120 -3.81 6.30 9.13
N VAL A 121 -4.92 5.72 9.62
CA VAL A 121 -5.88 6.42 10.48
C VAL A 121 -5.25 6.84 11.80
N VAL A 122 -4.45 5.98 12.44
CA VAL A 122 -3.75 6.34 13.69
C VAL A 122 -2.76 7.47 13.45
N LEU A 123 -1.94 7.40 12.39
CA LEU A 123 -0.95 8.42 12.07
C LEU A 123 -1.59 9.77 11.69
N LEU A 124 -2.78 9.76 11.08
CA LEU A 124 -3.54 11.00 10.79
C LEU A 124 -4.15 11.65 12.03
N ARG A 125 -4.40 10.88 13.09
CA ARG A 125 -4.94 11.37 14.35
C ARG A 125 -3.86 11.75 15.37
N SER A 126 -2.61 11.45 15.06
CA SER A 126 -1.44 11.81 15.86
C SER A 126 -0.92 13.22 15.51
#